data_AF-A0A7D3ZPB0-F1
#
_entry.id   AF-A0A7D3ZPB0-F1
#
_cell.length_a   1.000
_cell.length_b   1.000
_cell.length_c   1.000
_cell.angle_alpha   90.00
_cell.angle_beta   90.00
_cell.angle_gamma   90.00
#
_symmetry.space_group_name_H-M   'P 1'
#
loop_
_entity.id
_entity.type
_entity.pdbx_description
1 polymer ?
#
loop_
_entity_poly.entity_id
_entity_poly.type
_entity_poly.pdbx_seq_one_letter_code
_entity_poly.pdbx_strand_id
1 'polypeptide(L)'
;MRELTVSRALVAAGIAAGVAALVPHQVTYDKGFAPPWATLAGAALAVAFALRGSAWTGRIAAVLLLWAGGGAVLDAFRAFFWATGIPAGEFAQVNWGGASMRAAGLLAAGLVVAMLARGAEGPWRERPWLGYAAFALAFPYPLLKLYWSLGGTVARPDPYTEGFPYMESVMLAGGAVLSLALVQDWGRRLPRRALLVPAWTATGALVSMGALAGFGSLSQALGLTDGPVDFGAPASVAMVGTVYGSWLLFGLALGGATLTYQRLTR
;
A
#
# COMPACT_ATOMS: atom_id res chain seq x y z
N MET A 1 -2.24 -30.24 4.40
CA MET A 1 -1.73 -29.82 3.06
C MET A 1 -1.73 -28.31 2.83
N ARG A 2 -2.86 -27.58 3.00
CA ARG A 2 -2.91 -26.12 2.73
C ARG A 2 -1.96 -25.26 3.57
N GLU A 3 -1.75 -25.58 4.85
CA GLU A 3 -0.83 -24.83 5.72
C GLU A 3 0.63 -24.96 5.27
N LEU A 4 1.01 -26.16 4.83
CA LEU A 4 2.36 -26.44 4.31
C LEU A 4 2.68 -25.59 3.08
N THR A 5 1.69 -25.33 2.21
CA THR A 5 1.86 -24.47 1.03
C THR A 5 2.11 -23.02 1.39
N VAL A 6 1.43 -22.50 2.41
CA VAL A 6 1.59 -21.09 2.83
C VAL A 6 2.91 -20.88 3.55
N SER A 7 3.32 -21.80 4.44
CA SER A 7 4.63 -21.73 5.08
C SER A 7 5.78 -21.77 4.05
N ARG A 8 5.65 -22.60 3.01
CA ARG A 8 6.61 -22.63 1.89
C ARG A 8 6.65 -21.31 1.11
N ALA A 9 5.49 -20.68 0.86
CA ALA A 9 5.43 -19.39 0.18
C ALA A 9 6.09 -18.27 1.00
N LEU A 10 5.89 -18.24 2.33
CA LEU A 10 6.54 -17.28 3.22
C LEU A 10 8.05 -17.47 3.28
N VAL A 11 8.52 -18.72 3.36
CA VAL A 11 9.95 -19.04 3.31
C VAL A 11 10.54 -18.62 1.97
N ALA A 12 9.88 -18.93 0.85
CA ALA A 12 10.33 -18.52 -0.47
C ALA A 12 10.41 -16.99 -0.62
N ALA A 13 9.42 -16.26 -0.12
CA ALA A 13 9.45 -14.79 -0.10
C ALA A 13 10.61 -14.25 0.75
N GLY A 14 10.87 -14.86 1.92
CA GLY A 14 12.00 -14.50 2.78
C GLY A 14 13.36 -14.75 2.12
N ILE A 15 13.53 -15.90 1.44
CA ILE A 15 14.74 -16.21 0.68
C ILE A 15 14.92 -15.22 -0.47
N ALA A 16 13.86 -14.94 -1.24
CA ALA A 16 13.91 -13.99 -2.35
C ALA A 16 14.32 -12.59 -1.86
N ALA A 17 13.79 -12.14 -0.73
CA ALA A 17 14.18 -10.88 -0.10
C ALA A 17 15.66 -10.88 0.35
N GLY A 18 16.12 -11.98 0.96
CA GLY A 18 17.52 -12.12 1.38
C GLY A 18 18.50 -12.11 0.20
N VAL A 19 18.18 -12.81 -0.88
CA VAL A 19 19.01 -12.83 -2.11
C VAL A 19 19.04 -11.45 -2.75
N ALA A 20 17.90 -10.78 -2.85
CA ALA A 20 17.84 -9.45 -3.45
C ALA A 20 18.58 -8.39 -2.63
N ALA A 21 18.69 -8.54 -1.30
CA ALA A 21 19.52 -7.69 -0.44
C ALA A 21 21.03 -7.80 -0.72
N LEU A 22 21.47 -8.88 -1.39
CA LEU A 22 22.87 -9.09 -1.78
C LEU A 22 23.19 -8.53 -3.17
N VAL A 23 22.19 -8.08 -3.93
CA VAL A 23 22.39 -7.49 -5.25
C VAL A 23 22.96 -6.07 -5.09
N PRO A 24 24.09 -5.72 -5.73
CA PRO A 24 24.67 -4.39 -5.64
C PRO A 24 23.65 -3.30 -5.99
N HIS A 25 23.60 -2.25 -5.16
CA HIS A 25 22.65 -1.15 -5.33
C HIS A 25 22.99 -0.36 -6.60
N GLN A 26 22.06 -0.28 -7.56
CA GLN A 26 22.34 0.34 -8.87
C GLN A 26 21.78 1.76 -9.04
N VAL A 27 20.75 2.16 -8.29
CA VAL A 27 20.07 3.46 -8.49
C VAL A 27 19.59 4.07 -7.17
N THR A 28 19.74 5.39 -6.98
CA THR A 28 19.57 6.16 -5.73
C THR A 28 18.19 6.82 -5.56
N TYR A 29 17.09 6.12 -5.86
CA TYR A 29 15.74 6.61 -5.54
C TYR A 29 15.16 6.00 -4.25
N ASP A 30 16.01 5.62 -3.31
CA ASP A 30 15.72 4.86 -2.10
C ASP A 30 15.21 5.70 -0.90
N LYS A 31 15.03 7.01 -1.07
CA LYS A 31 14.47 7.88 -0.02
C LYS A 31 13.09 7.41 0.44
N GLY A 32 12.92 7.27 1.75
CA GLY A 32 11.68 6.82 2.39
C GLY A 32 11.40 5.33 2.32
N PHE A 33 12.17 4.54 1.57
CA PHE A 33 12.00 3.09 1.52
C PHE A 33 12.49 2.42 2.80
N ALA A 34 11.93 1.24 3.10
CA ALA A 34 12.32 0.51 4.30
C ALA A 34 13.79 0.07 4.22
N PRO A 35 14.53 0.16 5.33
CA PRO A 35 15.88 -0.39 5.39
C PRO A 35 15.84 -1.92 5.23
N PRO A 36 16.88 -2.56 4.66
CA PRO A 36 16.86 -3.99 4.37
C PRO A 36 16.53 -4.89 5.58
N TRP A 37 16.95 -4.48 6.78
CA TRP A 37 16.66 -5.22 8.01
C TRP A 37 15.16 -5.37 8.29
N ALA A 38 14.32 -4.40 7.88
CA ALA A 38 12.88 -4.46 8.10
C ALA A 38 12.26 -5.63 7.34
N THR A 39 12.73 -5.88 6.12
CA THR A 39 12.30 -7.01 5.30
C THR A 39 12.73 -8.33 5.92
N LEU A 40 14.00 -8.44 6.37
CA LEU A 40 14.54 -9.65 6.98
C LEU A 40 13.83 -9.97 8.31
N ALA A 41 13.64 -8.97 9.16
CA ALA A 41 12.93 -9.12 10.43
C ALA A 41 11.45 -9.49 10.20
N GLY A 42 10.78 -8.83 9.26
CA GLY A 42 9.40 -9.14 8.87
C GLY A 42 9.25 -10.58 8.37
N ALA A 43 10.16 -11.04 7.52
CA ALA A 43 10.17 -12.41 7.00
C ALA A 43 10.42 -13.45 8.12
N ALA A 44 11.39 -13.20 9.00
CA ALA A 44 11.68 -14.08 10.14
C ALA A 44 10.47 -14.20 11.08
N LEU A 45 9.80 -13.08 11.39
CA LEU A 45 8.59 -13.09 12.21
C LEU A 45 7.42 -13.76 11.48
N ALA A 46 7.30 -13.62 10.17
CA ALA A 46 6.26 -14.32 9.39
C ALA A 46 6.44 -15.84 9.45
N VAL A 47 7.68 -16.33 9.34
CA VAL A 47 8.00 -17.75 9.52
C VAL A 47 7.70 -18.20 10.96
N ALA A 48 8.13 -17.43 11.96
CA ALA A 48 7.84 -17.74 13.36
C ALA A 48 6.33 -17.78 13.64
N PHE A 49 5.57 -16.86 13.06
CA PHE A 49 4.11 -16.86 13.12
C PHE A 49 3.51 -18.11 12.48
N ALA A 50 3.96 -18.48 11.28
CA ALA A 50 3.48 -19.68 10.58
C ALA A 50 3.77 -20.97 11.36
N LEU A 51 4.86 -21.01 12.13
CA LEU A 51 5.25 -22.17 12.94
C LEU A 51 4.56 -22.23 14.30
N ARG A 52 4.35 -21.07 14.95
CA ARG A 52 3.88 -20.99 16.35
C ARG A 52 2.43 -20.53 16.49
N GLY A 53 1.79 -20.04 15.43
CA GLY A 53 0.41 -19.56 15.44
C GLY A 53 0.14 -18.27 16.23
N SER A 54 1.16 -17.60 16.77
CA SER A 54 0.99 -16.40 17.59
C SER A 54 0.49 -15.21 16.78
N ALA A 55 -0.79 -14.84 16.95
CA ALA A 55 -1.41 -13.73 16.23
C ALA A 55 -0.67 -12.39 16.40
N TRP A 56 -0.07 -12.15 17.58
CA TRP A 56 0.74 -10.96 17.83
C TRP A 56 1.99 -10.93 16.93
N THR A 57 2.69 -12.06 16.85
CA THR A 57 3.86 -12.23 15.96
C THR A 57 3.47 -11.98 14.51
N GLY A 58 2.34 -12.53 14.06
CA GLY A 58 1.83 -12.29 12.70
C GLY A 58 1.49 -10.83 12.42
N ARG A 59 0.94 -10.09 13.39
CA ARG A 59 0.63 -8.66 13.22
C ARG A 59 1.90 -7.84 13.05
N ILE A 60 2.92 -8.08 13.86
CA ILE A 60 4.22 -7.39 13.74
C ILE A 60 4.85 -7.73 12.38
N ALA A 61 4.84 -9.01 12.00
CA ALA A 61 5.34 -9.45 10.70
C ALA A 61 4.64 -8.72 9.54
N ALA A 62 3.30 -8.65 9.57
CA ALA A 62 2.53 -7.96 8.54
C ALA A 62 2.87 -6.47 8.44
N VAL A 63 3.08 -5.79 9.57
CA VAL A 63 3.46 -4.36 9.59
C VAL A 63 4.84 -4.15 9.00
N LEU A 64 5.85 -4.93 9.41
CA LEU A 64 7.21 -4.82 8.88
C LEU A 64 7.28 -5.17 7.40
N LEU A 65 6.57 -6.22 6.97
CA LEU A 65 6.51 -6.61 5.56
C LEU A 65 5.74 -5.61 4.72
N LEU A 66 4.72 -4.94 5.28
CA LEU A 66 4.02 -3.87 4.59
C LEU A 66 4.91 -2.64 4.42
N TRP A 67 5.68 -2.28 5.45
CA TRP A 67 6.70 -1.23 5.33
C TRP A 67 7.73 -1.59 4.26
N ALA A 68 8.27 -2.81 4.32
CA ALA A 68 9.17 -3.34 3.31
C ALA A 68 8.56 -3.36 1.90
N GLY A 69 7.24 -3.56 1.77
CA GLY A 69 6.52 -3.50 0.51
C GLY A 69 6.09 -2.09 0.07
N GLY A 70 6.46 -1.06 0.84
CA GLY A 70 6.14 0.32 0.54
C GLY A 70 6.76 0.75 -0.79
N GLY A 71 5.97 1.34 -1.68
CA GLY A 71 6.44 1.85 -2.97
C GLY A 71 6.58 0.80 -4.08
N ALA A 72 6.15 -0.45 -3.86
CA ALA A 72 6.11 -1.48 -4.92
C ALA A 72 5.29 -1.03 -6.15
N VAL A 73 4.26 -0.21 -5.95
CA VAL A 73 3.49 0.39 -7.05
C VAL A 73 4.30 1.43 -7.83
N LEU A 74 5.15 2.21 -7.17
CA LEU A 74 6.07 3.10 -7.88
C LEU A 74 7.00 2.28 -8.76
N ASP A 75 7.57 1.18 -8.26
CA ASP A 75 8.43 0.33 -9.09
C ASP A 75 7.69 -0.26 -10.29
N ALA A 76 6.42 -0.62 -10.14
CA ALA A 76 5.60 -1.07 -11.27
C ALA A 76 5.45 0.04 -12.33
N PHE A 77 5.22 1.29 -11.92
CA PHE A 77 5.20 2.42 -12.85
C PHE A 77 6.57 2.65 -13.48
N ARG A 78 7.66 2.66 -12.70
CA ARG A 78 9.02 2.81 -13.21
C ARG A 78 9.36 1.73 -14.25
N ALA A 79 9.02 0.47 -13.95
CA ALA A 79 9.19 -0.67 -14.85
C ALA A 79 8.33 -0.53 -16.13
N PHE A 80 7.12 0.01 -16.02
CA PHE A 80 6.28 0.32 -17.17
C PHE A 80 6.93 1.38 -18.08
N PHE A 81 7.41 2.50 -17.54
CA PHE A 81 8.09 3.53 -18.32
C PHE A 81 9.39 3.00 -18.95
N TRP A 82 10.16 2.22 -18.18
CA TRP A 82 11.35 1.54 -18.68
C TRP A 82 11.03 0.61 -19.86
N ALA A 83 10.00 -0.25 -19.72
CA ALA A 83 9.66 -1.25 -20.73
C ALA A 83 9.03 -0.65 -21.99
N THR A 84 8.30 0.46 -21.85
CA THR A 84 7.63 1.12 -22.98
C THR A 84 8.49 2.16 -23.69
N GLY A 85 9.58 2.62 -23.06
CA GLY A 85 10.42 3.69 -23.59
C GLY A 85 9.76 5.07 -23.58
N ILE A 86 8.62 5.23 -22.89
CA ILE A 86 7.98 6.55 -22.72
C ILE A 86 8.94 7.44 -21.91
N PRO A 87 9.32 8.64 -22.40
CA PRO A 87 10.26 9.51 -21.72
C PRO A 87 9.76 9.93 -20.33
N ALA A 88 10.41 9.44 -19.28
CA ALA A 88 10.12 9.81 -17.88
C ALA A 88 11.40 10.19 -17.10
N GLY A 89 12.50 10.46 -17.80
CA GLY A 89 13.79 10.84 -17.19
C GLY A 89 14.26 9.81 -16.15
N GLU A 90 14.69 10.29 -14.97
CA GLU A 90 15.13 9.44 -13.86
C GLU A 90 14.02 8.57 -13.27
N PHE A 91 12.75 8.90 -13.52
CA PHE A 91 11.63 8.06 -13.09
C PHE A 91 11.59 6.73 -13.85
N ALA A 92 12.08 6.65 -15.09
CA ALA A 92 12.15 5.39 -15.83
C ALA A 92 13.26 4.44 -15.33
N GLN A 93 14.13 4.87 -14.41
CA GLN A 93 15.16 4.00 -13.85
C GLN A 93 14.56 3.04 -12.82
N VAL A 94 14.94 1.76 -12.91
CA VAL A 94 14.44 0.70 -12.02
C VAL A 94 15.59 0.05 -11.27
N ASN A 95 15.56 0.14 -9.94
CA ASN A 95 16.37 -0.70 -9.06
C ASN A 95 15.69 -2.07 -8.95
N TRP A 96 15.99 -2.98 -9.87
CA TRP A 96 15.34 -4.30 -9.96
C TRP A 96 15.47 -5.13 -8.68
N GLY A 97 16.61 -5.06 -7.99
CA GLY A 97 16.82 -5.72 -6.71
C GLY A 97 15.85 -5.20 -5.65
N GLY A 98 15.83 -3.87 -5.45
CA GLY A 98 14.90 -3.21 -4.53
C GLY A 98 13.43 -3.45 -4.91
N ALA A 99 13.06 -3.30 -6.18
CA ALA A 99 11.71 -3.54 -6.68
C ALA A 99 11.23 -4.97 -6.36
N SER A 100 12.10 -5.96 -6.56
CA SER A 100 11.81 -7.36 -6.25
C SER A 100 11.60 -7.59 -4.75
N MET A 101 12.45 -7.00 -3.90
CA MET A 101 12.28 -7.05 -2.43
C MET A 101 10.94 -6.48 -1.99
N ARG A 102 10.56 -5.32 -2.54
CA ARG A 102 9.32 -4.62 -2.17
C ARG A 102 8.08 -5.38 -2.65
N ALA A 103 8.11 -5.90 -3.87
CA ALA A 103 7.05 -6.77 -4.37
C ALA A 103 6.90 -8.03 -3.48
N ALA A 104 8.01 -8.68 -3.11
CA ALA A 104 7.99 -9.84 -2.22
C ALA A 104 7.47 -9.48 -0.81
N GLY A 105 7.88 -8.34 -0.26
CA GLY A 105 7.40 -7.83 1.04
C GLY A 105 5.90 -7.60 1.04
N LEU A 106 5.37 -6.92 0.00
CA LEU A 106 3.93 -6.65 -0.13
C LEU A 106 3.12 -7.95 -0.26
N LEU A 107 3.59 -8.90 -1.06
CA LEU A 107 2.95 -10.22 -1.21
C LEU A 107 2.97 -11.01 0.11
N ALA A 108 4.11 -11.03 0.80
CA ALA A 108 4.24 -11.71 2.09
C ALA A 108 3.35 -11.06 3.16
N ALA A 109 3.24 -9.72 3.20
CA ALA A 109 2.31 -9.02 4.07
C ALA A 109 0.86 -9.46 3.81
N GLY A 110 0.45 -9.51 2.54
CA GLY A 110 -0.88 -10.00 2.14
C GLY A 110 -1.15 -11.44 2.59
N LEU A 111 -0.16 -12.34 2.47
CA LEU A 111 -0.26 -13.73 2.93
C LEU A 111 -0.41 -13.83 4.45
N VAL A 112 0.41 -13.09 5.21
CA VAL A 112 0.33 -13.07 6.68
C VAL A 112 -1.03 -12.52 7.13
N VAL A 113 -1.51 -11.43 6.52
CA VAL A 113 -2.85 -10.87 6.79
C VAL A 113 -3.93 -11.89 6.47
N ALA A 114 -3.83 -12.61 5.34
CA ALA A 114 -4.79 -13.64 4.98
C ALA A 114 -4.80 -14.80 5.98
N MET A 115 -3.64 -15.20 6.52
CA MET A 115 -3.53 -16.21 7.58
C MET A 115 -4.16 -15.73 8.89
N LEU A 116 -3.79 -14.52 9.36
CA LEU A 116 -4.38 -13.90 10.54
C LEU A 116 -5.90 -13.83 10.44
N ALA A 117 -6.39 -13.44 9.27
CA ALA A 117 -7.81 -13.31 9.05
C ALA A 117 -8.53 -14.68 9.03
N ARG A 118 -7.86 -15.77 8.64
CA ARG A 118 -8.42 -17.13 8.72
C ARG A 118 -8.49 -17.64 10.16
N GLY A 119 -7.48 -17.32 10.98
CA GLY A 119 -7.44 -17.70 12.39
C GLY A 119 -8.28 -16.81 13.33
N ALA A 120 -8.82 -15.70 12.83
CA ALA A 120 -9.75 -14.87 13.59
C ALA A 120 -11.09 -15.62 13.77
N GLU A 121 -11.24 -16.28 14.90
CA GLU A 121 -12.49 -16.91 15.34
C GLU A 121 -13.55 -15.84 15.65
N GLY A 122 -14.77 -16.08 15.17
CA GLY A 122 -15.92 -15.23 15.48
C GLY A 122 -16.86 -15.02 14.28
N PRO A 123 -18.14 -14.74 14.54
CA PRO A 123 -19.08 -14.39 13.49
C PRO A 123 -18.60 -13.13 12.79
N TRP A 124 -18.44 -13.22 11.46
CA TRP A 124 -18.14 -12.06 10.64
C TRP A 124 -19.38 -11.18 10.60
N ARG A 125 -19.37 -10.13 11.43
CA ARG A 125 -20.40 -9.11 11.39
C ARG A 125 -20.22 -8.25 10.16
N GLU A 126 -21.33 -7.84 9.55
CA GLU A 126 -21.31 -6.78 8.57
C GLU A 126 -20.66 -5.54 9.22
N ARG A 127 -19.72 -4.92 8.50
CA ARG A 127 -19.03 -3.70 8.92
C ARG A 127 -19.21 -2.64 7.84
N PRO A 128 -20.46 -2.19 7.59
CA PRO A 128 -20.74 -1.26 6.50
C PRO A 128 -19.99 0.06 6.66
N TRP A 129 -19.68 0.45 7.89
CA TRP A 129 -18.88 1.64 8.19
C TRP A 129 -17.51 1.65 7.50
N LEU A 130 -16.89 0.49 7.23
CA LEU A 130 -15.61 0.42 6.51
C LEU A 130 -15.75 0.88 5.06
N GLY A 131 -16.84 0.49 4.38
CA GLY A 131 -17.11 0.95 3.02
C GLY A 131 -17.46 2.43 2.97
N TYR A 132 -18.23 2.94 3.95
CA TYR A 132 -18.52 4.37 4.05
C TYR A 132 -17.29 5.20 4.41
N ALA A 133 -16.44 4.71 5.30
CA ALA A 133 -15.16 5.33 5.63
C ALA A 133 -14.27 5.36 4.39
N ALA A 134 -14.16 4.25 3.65
CA ALA A 134 -13.40 4.19 2.40
C ALA A 134 -13.94 5.18 1.36
N PHE A 135 -15.27 5.27 1.21
CA PHE A 135 -15.92 6.26 0.35
C PHE A 135 -15.51 7.69 0.75
N ALA A 136 -15.64 8.06 2.03
CA ALA A 136 -15.26 9.40 2.50
C ALA A 136 -13.76 9.69 2.33
N LEU A 137 -12.90 8.70 2.58
CA LEU A 137 -11.45 8.81 2.47
C LEU A 137 -10.95 8.82 1.02
N ALA A 138 -11.79 8.55 0.03
CA ALA A 138 -11.44 8.69 -1.39
C ALA A 138 -11.37 10.15 -1.85
N PHE A 139 -11.93 11.09 -1.08
CA PHE A 139 -12.06 12.50 -1.46
C PHE A 139 -10.89 13.43 -1.09
N PRO A 140 -10.22 13.32 0.08
CA PRO A 140 -9.29 14.34 0.55
C PRO A 140 -8.20 14.70 -0.46
N TYR A 141 -7.48 13.71 -0.98
CA TYR A 141 -6.39 13.98 -1.92
C TYR A 141 -6.89 14.50 -3.28
N PRO A 142 -7.84 13.87 -3.99
CA PRO A 142 -8.22 14.37 -5.30
C PRO A 142 -8.98 15.70 -5.24
N LEU A 143 -9.71 16.00 -4.16
CA LEU A 143 -10.26 17.34 -3.93
C LEU A 143 -9.16 18.39 -3.69
N LEU A 144 -8.11 18.03 -2.94
CA LEU A 144 -6.96 18.90 -2.75
C LEU A 144 -6.23 19.18 -4.08
N LYS A 145 -6.06 18.16 -4.92
CA LYS A 145 -5.55 18.27 -6.30
C LYS A 145 -6.44 19.17 -7.17
N LEU A 146 -7.75 19.01 -7.10
CA LEU A 146 -8.70 19.88 -7.81
C LEU A 146 -8.59 21.33 -7.33
N TYR A 147 -8.51 21.54 -6.02
CA TYR A 147 -8.30 22.87 -5.43
C TYR A 147 -7.00 23.52 -5.92
N TRP A 148 -5.88 22.78 -5.97
CA TRP A 148 -4.63 23.26 -6.54
C TRP A 148 -4.76 23.63 -8.02
N SER A 149 -5.51 22.86 -8.80
CA SER A 149 -5.77 23.15 -10.21
C SER A 149 -6.59 24.42 -10.45
N LEU A 150 -7.30 24.89 -9.42
CA LEU A 150 -8.07 26.13 -9.42
C LEU A 150 -7.28 27.31 -8.80
N GLY A 151 -5.97 27.15 -8.56
CA GLY A 151 -5.09 28.18 -8.01
C GLY A 151 -4.95 28.17 -6.49
N GLY A 152 -5.49 27.15 -5.82
CA GLY A 152 -5.33 26.97 -4.39
C GLY A 152 -3.90 26.64 -3.95
N THR A 153 -3.51 27.05 -2.74
CA THR A 153 -2.13 26.92 -2.23
C THR A 153 -1.99 26.17 -0.90
N VAL A 154 -3.11 25.78 -0.27
CA VAL A 154 -3.12 25.01 0.99
C VAL A 154 -2.28 23.74 0.88
N ALA A 155 -1.44 23.52 1.89
CA ALA A 155 -0.60 22.32 2.03
C ALA A 155 0.24 22.03 0.78
N ARG A 156 0.79 23.08 0.15
CA ARG A 156 1.64 22.96 -1.04
C ARG A 156 2.89 23.85 -0.87
N PRO A 157 4.11 23.31 -1.02
CA PRO A 157 5.34 24.10 -0.92
C PRO A 157 5.62 24.94 -2.17
N ASP A 158 5.23 24.44 -3.35
CA ASP A 158 5.55 25.05 -4.66
C ASP A 158 4.28 25.39 -5.47
N PRO A 159 4.36 26.26 -6.50
CA PRO A 159 3.22 26.52 -7.40
C PRO A 159 2.70 25.24 -8.11
N TYR A 160 1.41 25.25 -8.48
CA TYR A 160 0.80 24.13 -9.23
C TYR A 160 0.99 24.28 -10.73
N THR A 161 1.72 23.34 -11.33
CA THR A 161 2.05 23.33 -12.77
C THR A 161 1.52 22.10 -13.51
N GLU A 162 0.82 21.19 -12.81
CA GLU A 162 0.47 19.85 -13.32
C GLU A 162 -0.84 19.82 -14.13
N GLY A 163 -1.52 20.96 -14.34
CA GLY A 163 -2.76 21.05 -15.11
C GLY A 163 -3.98 20.40 -14.43
N PHE A 164 -5.12 20.29 -15.11
CA PHE A 164 -6.32 19.72 -14.50
C PHE A 164 -6.17 18.22 -14.19
N PRO A 165 -6.54 17.74 -12.98
CA PRO A 165 -6.24 16.38 -12.51
C PRO A 165 -7.26 15.34 -13.00
N TYR A 166 -7.34 15.12 -14.31
CA TYR A 166 -8.32 14.23 -14.92
C TYR A 166 -8.23 12.80 -14.39
N MET A 167 -7.03 12.24 -14.34
CA MET A 167 -6.82 10.85 -13.93
C MET A 167 -7.15 10.64 -12.46
N GLU A 168 -6.71 11.55 -11.59
CA GLU A 168 -7.03 11.52 -10.17
C GLU A 168 -8.53 11.68 -9.92
N SER A 169 -9.22 12.47 -10.75
CA SER A 169 -10.69 12.61 -10.69
C SER A 169 -11.41 11.33 -11.09
N VAL A 170 -10.95 10.64 -12.14
CA VAL A 170 -11.49 9.33 -12.54
C VAL A 170 -11.22 8.28 -11.45
N MET A 171 -10.01 8.26 -10.88
CA MET A 171 -9.65 7.36 -9.78
C MET A 171 -10.48 7.66 -8.51
N LEU A 172 -10.78 8.93 -8.22
CA LEU A 172 -11.71 9.32 -7.15
C LEU A 172 -13.07 8.71 -7.38
N ALA A 173 -13.67 8.97 -8.55
CA ALA A 173 -15.03 8.51 -8.84
C ALA A 173 -15.09 6.98 -8.81
N GLY A 174 -14.12 6.31 -9.42
CA GLY A 174 -14.00 4.86 -9.40
C GLY A 174 -13.82 4.29 -8.00
N GLY A 175 -12.91 4.85 -7.20
CA GLY A 175 -12.65 4.41 -5.82
C GLY A 175 -13.84 4.63 -4.89
N ALA A 176 -14.54 5.76 -5.01
CA ALA A 176 -15.75 6.08 -4.26
C ALA A 176 -16.89 5.13 -4.62
N VAL A 177 -17.18 4.94 -5.92
CA VAL A 177 -18.21 4.01 -6.40
C VAL A 177 -17.90 2.58 -5.98
N LEU A 178 -16.65 2.14 -6.13
CA LEU A 178 -16.20 0.82 -5.71
C LEU A 178 -16.38 0.61 -4.20
N SER A 179 -16.05 1.60 -3.38
CA SER A 179 -16.23 1.54 -1.93
C SER A 179 -17.70 1.38 -1.53
N LEU A 180 -18.60 2.11 -2.20
CA LEU A 180 -20.04 1.97 -2.00
C LEU A 180 -20.56 0.62 -2.53
N ALA A 181 -20.06 0.13 -3.66
CA ALA A 181 -20.45 -1.17 -4.21
C ALA A 181 -20.20 -2.32 -3.23
N LEU A 182 -19.17 -2.22 -2.39
CA LEU A 182 -18.84 -3.25 -1.40
C LEU A 182 -19.82 -3.32 -0.23
N VAL A 183 -20.64 -2.28 -0.01
CA VAL A 183 -21.55 -2.21 1.14
C VAL A 183 -23.02 -1.98 0.78
N GLN A 184 -23.32 -1.50 -0.43
CA GLN A 184 -24.67 -1.24 -0.90
C GLN A 184 -25.29 -2.46 -1.62
N ASP A 185 -26.62 -2.55 -1.58
CA ASP A 185 -27.35 -3.67 -2.18
C ASP A 185 -27.16 -3.79 -3.70
N TRP A 186 -27.01 -2.66 -4.40
CA TRP A 186 -26.78 -2.69 -5.85
C TRP A 186 -25.44 -3.34 -6.21
N GLY A 187 -24.43 -3.24 -5.36
CA GLY A 187 -23.13 -3.87 -5.61
C GLY A 187 -23.19 -5.40 -5.47
N ARG A 188 -24.11 -5.92 -4.64
CA ARG A 188 -24.38 -7.37 -4.55
C ARG A 188 -24.93 -7.96 -5.86
N ARG A 189 -25.43 -7.12 -6.77
CA ARG A 189 -25.92 -7.54 -8.10
C ARG A 189 -24.80 -7.66 -9.14
N LEU A 190 -23.61 -7.14 -8.84
CA LEU A 190 -22.46 -7.19 -9.76
C LEU A 190 -21.70 -8.51 -9.62
N PRO A 191 -21.00 -8.98 -10.69
CA PRO A 191 -20.17 -10.17 -10.61
C PRO A 191 -19.12 -10.02 -9.51
N ARG A 192 -19.07 -10.98 -8.59
CA ARG A 192 -18.16 -10.94 -7.42
C ARG A 192 -16.72 -10.62 -7.78
N ARG A 193 -16.20 -11.17 -8.89
CA ARG A 193 -14.83 -10.91 -9.36
C ARG A 193 -14.64 -9.48 -9.84
N ALA A 194 -15.65 -8.87 -10.45
CA ALA A 194 -15.61 -7.48 -10.91
C ALA A 194 -15.51 -6.47 -9.77
N LEU A 195 -15.89 -6.84 -8.54
CA LEU A 195 -15.67 -6.03 -7.35
C LEU A 195 -14.39 -6.38 -6.61
N LEU A 196 -14.13 -7.67 -6.36
CA LEU A 196 -13.00 -8.10 -5.54
C LEU A 196 -11.64 -7.81 -6.18
N VAL A 197 -11.51 -8.00 -7.49
CA VAL A 197 -10.23 -7.75 -8.19
C VAL A 197 -9.82 -6.28 -8.09
N PRO A 198 -10.61 -5.30 -8.56
CA PRO A 198 -10.22 -3.90 -8.47
C PRO A 198 -10.10 -3.43 -7.02
N ALA A 199 -10.92 -3.94 -6.09
CA ALA A 199 -10.85 -3.53 -4.69
C ALA A 199 -9.54 -3.99 -4.02
N TRP A 200 -9.14 -5.25 -4.22
CA TRP A 200 -7.85 -5.73 -3.72
C TRP A 200 -6.66 -5.05 -4.40
N THR A 201 -6.75 -4.78 -5.71
CA THR A 201 -5.71 -4.03 -6.43
C THR A 201 -5.57 -2.61 -5.87
N ALA A 202 -6.68 -1.90 -5.69
CA ALA A 202 -6.69 -0.56 -5.12
C ALA A 202 -6.19 -0.55 -3.67
N THR A 203 -6.61 -1.50 -2.83
CA THR A 203 -6.08 -1.68 -1.48
C THR A 203 -4.57 -1.87 -1.49
N GLY A 204 -4.05 -2.79 -2.32
CA GLY A 204 -2.62 -3.03 -2.43
C GLY A 204 -1.85 -1.77 -2.81
N ALA A 205 -2.36 -1.00 -3.78
CA ALA A 205 -1.74 0.24 -4.22
C ALA A 205 -1.76 1.33 -3.15
N LEU A 206 -2.93 1.60 -2.56
CA LEU A 206 -3.12 2.63 -1.55
C LEU A 206 -2.30 2.36 -0.28
N VAL A 207 -2.32 1.11 0.21
CA VAL A 207 -1.57 0.76 1.42
C VAL A 207 -0.07 0.72 1.13
N SER A 208 0.39 0.24 -0.04
CA SER A 208 1.82 0.29 -0.39
C SER A 208 2.35 1.72 -0.47
N MET A 209 1.61 2.63 -1.11
CA MET A 209 2.01 4.03 -1.22
C MET A 209 1.91 4.78 0.12
N GLY A 210 0.83 4.56 0.86
CA GLY A 210 0.64 5.14 2.19
C GLY A 210 1.67 4.64 3.20
N ALA A 211 2.04 3.36 3.14
CA ALA A 211 3.08 2.77 3.97
C ALA A 211 4.46 3.34 3.65
N LEU A 212 4.81 3.53 2.37
CA LEU A 212 6.07 4.15 1.97
C LEU A 212 6.26 5.50 2.66
N ALA A 213 5.28 6.40 2.53
CA ALA A 213 5.41 7.72 3.12
C ALA A 213 5.23 7.70 4.64
N GLY A 214 4.23 7.00 5.16
CA GLY A 214 3.97 6.97 6.61
C GLY A 214 5.13 6.40 7.40
N PHE A 215 5.64 5.22 7.01
CA PHE A 215 6.79 4.62 7.67
C PHE A 215 8.10 5.31 7.31
N GLY A 216 8.25 5.82 6.07
CA GLY A 216 9.42 6.61 5.68
C GLY A 216 9.56 7.89 6.52
N SER A 217 8.47 8.63 6.72
CA SER A 217 8.44 9.81 7.58
C SER A 217 8.69 9.47 9.05
N LEU A 218 8.13 8.37 9.56
CA LEU A 218 8.39 7.92 10.92
C LEU A 218 9.87 7.52 11.10
N SER A 219 10.43 6.77 10.14
CA SER A 219 11.82 6.34 10.15
C SER A 219 12.77 7.53 10.10
N GLN A 220 12.43 8.56 9.30
CA GLN A 220 13.14 9.83 9.25
C GLN A 220 13.06 10.62 10.56
N ALA A 221 11.88 10.72 11.17
CA ALA A 221 11.71 11.39 12.46
C ALA A 221 12.51 10.71 13.59
N LEU A 222 12.75 9.40 13.47
CA LEU A 222 13.58 8.61 14.39
C LEU A 222 15.08 8.65 14.04
N GLY A 223 15.48 9.34 12.97
CA GLY A 223 16.88 9.44 12.53
C GLY A 223 17.46 8.14 11.95
N LEU A 224 16.60 7.23 11.47
CA LEU A 224 17.02 5.93 10.94
C LEU A 224 17.34 5.97 9.44
N THR A 225 16.63 6.80 8.68
CA THR A 225 16.77 6.92 7.20
C THR A 225 16.42 8.33 6.75
N ASP A 226 16.87 8.71 5.55
CA ASP A 226 16.27 9.85 4.86
C ASP A 226 14.84 9.52 4.44
N GLY A 227 13.92 10.45 4.65
CA GLY A 227 12.50 10.25 4.35
C GLY A 227 11.96 11.26 3.33
N PRO A 228 10.67 11.13 3.00
CA PRO A 228 10.04 11.94 1.96
C PRO A 228 9.61 13.33 2.44
N VAL A 229 9.78 13.66 3.73
CA VAL A 229 9.27 14.90 4.34
C VAL A 229 10.40 15.84 4.64
N ASP A 230 10.34 17.06 4.13
CA ASP A 230 11.10 18.15 4.73
C ASP A 230 10.39 18.64 6.00
N PHE A 231 10.93 18.27 7.17
CA PHE A 231 10.39 18.68 8.48
C PHE A 231 10.66 20.16 8.81
N GLY A 232 11.57 20.82 8.09
CA GLY A 232 11.81 22.27 8.19
C GLY A 232 10.72 23.10 7.51
N ALA A 233 9.90 22.49 6.65
CA ALA A 233 8.84 23.16 5.89
C ALA A 233 7.45 22.66 6.32
N PRO A 234 6.68 23.43 7.13
CA PRO A 234 5.35 23.02 7.60
C PRO A 234 4.37 22.62 6.49
N ALA A 235 4.47 23.28 5.33
CA ALA A 235 3.65 22.95 4.16
C ALA A 235 3.95 21.55 3.61
N SER A 236 5.22 21.11 3.63
CA SER A 236 5.64 19.75 3.24
C SER A 236 5.07 18.70 4.18
N VAL A 237 5.17 18.93 5.51
CA VAL A 237 4.58 18.03 6.52
C VAL A 237 3.07 17.88 6.32
N ALA A 238 2.36 19.00 6.14
CA ALA A 238 0.92 19.02 5.91
C ALA A 238 0.53 18.31 4.60
N MET A 239 1.28 18.55 3.53
CA MET A 239 1.10 17.89 2.23
C MET A 239 1.24 16.38 2.36
N VAL A 240 2.40 15.90 2.81
CA VAL A 240 2.70 14.47 2.89
C VAL A 240 1.73 13.77 3.85
N GLY A 241 1.46 14.38 5.01
CA GLY A 241 0.51 13.85 5.98
C GLY A 241 -0.91 13.73 5.40
N THR A 242 -1.40 14.76 4.70
CA THR A 242 -2.75 14.76 4.14
C THR A 242 -2.86 13.76 2.98
N VAL A 243 -1.91 13.79 2.03
CA VAL A 243 -1.94 12.93 0.85
C VAL A 243 -1.75 11.47 1.25
N TYR A 244 -0.62 11.13 1.85
CA TYR A 244 -0.30 9.73 2.11
C TYR A 244 -1.03 9.15 3.33
N GLY A 245 -1.36 9.99 4.32
CA GLY A 245 -2.22 9.60 5.42
C GLY A 245 -3.61 9.24 4.93
N SER A 246 -4.22 10.06 4.05
CA SER A 246 -5.53 9.74 3.47
C SER A 246 -5.47 8.47 2.62
N TRP A 247 -4.42 8.25 1.82
CA TRP A 247 -4.24 7.03 1.05
C TRP A 247 -4.11 5.78 1.92
N LEU A 248 -3.31 5.84 2.98
CA LEU A 248 -3.15 4.72 3.90
C LEU A 248 -4.48 4.36 4.56
N LEU A 249 -5.18 5.36 5.12
CA LEU A 249 -6.46 5.17 5.77
C LEU A 249 -7.51 4.64 4.77
N PHE A 250 -7.55 5.20 3.56
CA PHE A 250 -8.45 4.74 2.50
C PHE A 250 -8.16 3.27 2.16
N GLY A 251 -6.90 2.92 1.91
CA GLY A 251 -6.48 1.55 1.59
C GLY A 251 -6.85 0.54 2.69
N LEU A 252 -6.66 0.90 3.97
CA LEU A 252 -7.03 0.07 5.12
C LEU A 252 -8.55 -0.10 5.25
N ALA A 253 -9.31 0.99 5.12
CA ALA A 253 -10.77 0.95 5.15
C ALA A 253 -11.34 0.11 4.00
N LEU A 254 -10.84 0.34 2.76
CA LEU A 254 -11.22 -0.41 1.57
C LEU A 254 -10.85 -1.89 1.69
N GLY A 255 -9.67 -2.21 2.21
CA GLY A 255 -9.23 -3.59 2.42
C GLY A 255 -10.11 -4.32 3.44
N GLY A 256 -10.49 -3.62 4.52
CA GLY A 256 -11.45 -4.12 5.50
C GLY A 256 -12.83 -4.37 4.89
N ALA A 257 -13.37 -3.41 4.13
CA ALA A 257 -14.64 -3.55 3.43
C ALA A 257 -14.62 -4.71 2.42
N THR A 258 -13.53 -4.83 1.66
CA THR A 258 -13.31 -5.90 0.67
C THR A 258 -13.27 -7.27 1.34
N LEU A 259 -12.54 -7.41 2.45
CA LEU A 259 -12.49 -8.65 3.21
C LEU A 259 -13.86 -9.03 3.78
N THR A 260 -14.62 -8.06 4.29
CA THR A 260 -15.99 -8.28 4.77
C THR A 260 -16.90 -8.74 3.63
N TYR A 261 -16.94 -8.01 2.50
CA TYR A 261 -17.72 -8.37 1.32
C TYR A 261 -17.36 -9.80 0.84
N GLN A 262 -16.07 -10.09 0.70
CA GLN A 262 -15.57 -11.39 0.25
C GLN A 262 -16.06 -12.57 1.10
N ARG A 263 -16.27 -12.36 2.41
CA ARG A 263 -16.73 -13.37 3.36
C ARG A 263 -18.24 -13.52 3.37
N LEU A 264 -18.97 -12.42 3.22
CA LEU A 264 -20.44 -12.44 3.20
C LEU A 264 -20.99 -13.04 1.90
N THR A 265 -20.28 -12.88 0.78
CA THR A 265 -20.71 -13.40 -0.53
C THR A 265 -20.01 -14.71 -0.91
N ARG A 266 -19.73 -15.58 0.07
CA ARG A 266 -19.12 -16.90 -0.19
C ARG A 266 -20.14 -17.92 -0.65
#